data_AF-A0A830CWA4-F1
#
_entry.id   AF-A0A830CWA4-F1
#
_cell.length_a   1.000
_cell.length_b   1.000
_cell.length_c   1.000
_cell.angle_alpha   90.00
_cell.angle_beta   90.00
_cell.angle_gamma   90.00
#
_symmetry.space_group_name_H-M   'P 1'
#
loop_
_entity.id
_entity.type
_entity.pdbx_description
1 polymer ?
#
loop_
_entity_poly.entity_id
_entity_poly.type
_entity_poly.pdbx_seq_one_letter_code
_entity_poly.pdbx_strand_id
1 'polypeptide(L)'
;QPPLRPLRSPGGDGSSIILKFVLERATQLLSDPQSNIINNFSVPNPALWQASFDAFFGLLTKYCVIKYDSIVQSLITQNLQNKEIVSSEAAKAVKREMPVELLRASVPNTDESQKKKLLNFAQRSMPVTGFNNHGGNSGQINPEFVRG
;
A
#
# COMPACT_ATOMS: atom_id res chain seq x y z
N GLN A 1 -0.69 -27.43 15.99
CA GLN A 1 -0.46 -26.17 15.24
C GLN A 1 -0.82 -25.01 16.14
N PRO A 2 0.10 -24.06 16.41
CA PRO A 2 -0.24 -22.85 17.18
C PRO A 2 -1.30 -22.05 16.41
N PRO A 3 -2.26 -21.41 17.09
CA PRO A 3 -3.26 -20.60 16.41
C PRO A 3 -2.59 -19.44 15.67
N LEU A 4 -2.85 -19.36 14.36
CA LEU A 4 -2.43 -18.23 13.54
C LEU A 4 -3.18 -16.99 14.05
N ARG A 5 -2.48 -16.14 14.79
CA ARG A 5 -3.04 -14.89 15.32
C ARG A 5 -3.51 -14.02 14.15
N PRO A 6 -4.68 -13.35 14.24
CA PRO A 6 -5.11 -12.41 13.22
C PRO A 6 -4.03 -11.36 12.98
N LEU A 7 -3.74 -11.10 11.71
CA LEU A 7 -2.89 -9.98 11.30
C LEU A 7 -3.50 -8.73 11.93
N ARG A 8 -2.73 -8.06 12.80
CA ARG A 8 -3.14 -6.89 13.62
C ARG A 8 -3.72 -7.15 15.02
N SER A 9 -3.36 -8.26 15.68
CA SER A 9 -3.22 -8.19 17.15
C SER A 9 -2.20 -7.09 17.50
N PRO A 10 -2.41 -6.26 18.54
CA PRO A 10 -1.46 -5.23 18.97
C PRO A 10 -0.01 -5.74 19.18
N GLY A 11 0.20 -7.05 19.38
CA GLY A 11 1.52 -7.68 19.46
C GLY A 11 2.05 -8.32 18.16
N GLY A 12 1.39 -8.13 17.01
CA GLY A 12 1.71 -8.80 15.73
C GLY A 12 2.42 -7.96 14.68
N ASP A 13 2.58 -6.64 14.88
CA ASP A 13 3.16 -5.72 13.90
C ASP A 13 4.64 -5.40 14.15
N GLY A 14 5.24 -5.97 15.21
CA GLY A 14 6.63 -5.67 15.59
C GLY A 14 7.63 -5.94 14.45
N SER A 15 7.42 -7.01 13.68
CA SER A 15 8.26 -7.35 12.53
C SER A 15 8.17 -6.30 11.42
N SER A 16 6.97 -5.83 11.07
CA SER A 16 6.81 -4.81 10.02
C SER A 16 7.43 -3.49 10.44
N ILE A 17 7.34 -3.13 11.72
CA ILE A 17 7.97 -1.93 12.28
C ILE A 17 9.49 -2.01 12.13
N ILE A 18 10.10 -3.13 12.53
CA ILE A 18 11.56 -3.34 12.38
C ILE A 18 11.97 -3.26 10.92
N LEU A 19 11.25 -3.95 10.02
CA LEU A 19 11.54 -3.93 8.59
C LEU A 19 11.42 -2.52 7.99
N LYS A 20 10.39 -1.76 8.41
CA LYS A 20 10.24 -0.34 8.03
C LYS A 20 11.45 0.49 8.46
N PHE A 21 11.88 0.36 9.72
CA PHE A 21 13.06 1.08 10.22
C PHE A 21 14.33 0.70 9.45
N VAL A 22 14.52 -0.57 9.10
CA VAL A 22 15.66 -1.02 8.28
C VAL A 22 15.64 -0.36 6.91
N LEU A 23 14.49 -0.33 6.22
CA LEU A 23 14.33 0.31 4.92
C LEU A 23 14.57 1.83 4.97
N GLU A 24 14.04 2.50 6.01
CA GLU A 24 14.25 3.93 6.23
C GLU A 24 15.72 4.25 6.49
N ARG A 25 16.40 3.42 7.28
CA ARG A 25 17.83 3.61 7.55
C ARG A 25 18.69 3.33 6.31
N ALA A 26 18.36 2.28 5.54
CA ALA A 26 19.04 1.99 4.28
C ALA A 26 18.93 3.15 3.30
N THR A 27 17.74 3.75 3.19
CA THR A 27 17.50 4.95 2.36
C THR A 27 18.46 6.08 2.73
N GLN A 28 18.62 6.36 4.03
CA GLN A 28 19.53 7.41 4.52
C GLN A 28 21.00 7.11 4.22
N LEU A 29 21.42 5.85 4.37
CA LEU A 29 22.81 5.43 4.13
C LEU A 29 23.19 5.43 2.64
N LEU A 30 22.22 5.12 1.77
CA LEU A 30 22.45 5.01 0.32
C LEU A 30 22.27 6.34 -0.42
N SER A 31 21.45 7.26 0.12
CA SER A 31 21.15 8.53 -0.55
C SER A 31 22.10 9.67 -0.17
N ASP A 32 22.80 9.58 0.96
CA ASP A 32 23.64 10.67 1.46
C ASP A 32 25.13 10.23 1.62
N PRO A 33 26.02 10.70 0.72
CA PRO A 33 27.45 10.49 0.85
C PRO A 33 28.06 11.07 2.14
N GLN A 34 27.51 12.16 2.68
CA GLN A 34 28.01 12.81 3.91
C GLN A 34 27.62 12.03 5.17
N SER A 35 26.42 11.45 5.22
CA SER A 35 25.96 10.52 6.27
C SER A 35 26.92 9.33 6.48
N ASN A 36 27.50 8.80 5.40
CA ASN A 36 28.49 7.71 5.48
C ASN A 36 29.83 8.16 6.09
N ILE A 37 30.23 9.42 5.89
CA ILE A 37 31.47 10.01 6.42
C ILE A 37 31.33 10.33 7.92
N ILE A 38 30.17 10.85 8.36
CA ILE A 38 29.94 11.27 9.75
C ILE A 38 29.72 10.07 10.69
N ASN A 39 29.06 9.01 10.20
CA ASN A 39 28.72 7.85 11.03
C ASN A 39 29.77 6.73 10.98
N ASN A 40 30.87 6.85 10.22
CA ASN A 40 31.81 5.75 9.91
C ASN A 40 31.12 4.45 9.42
N PHE A 41 29.90 4.55 8.91
CA PHE A 41 29.15 3.44 8.33
C PHE A 41 29.25 3.57 6.82
N SER A 42 30.22 2.89 6.21
CA SER A 42 30.16 2.59 4.78
C SER A 42 29.27 1.38 4.58
N VAL A 43 28.30 1.41 3.67
CA VAL A 43 27.53 0.20 3.28
C VAL A 43 28.52 -0.77 2.64
N PRO A 44 28.95 -1.86 3.32
CA PRO A 44 30.13 -2.61 2.89
C PRO A 44 29.94 -3.35 1.56
N ASN A 45 28.70 -3.42 1.06
CA ASN A 45 28.37 -4.08 -0.19
C ASN A 45 26.98 -3.61 -0.69
N PRO A 46 26.92 -2.56 -1.53
CA PRO A 46 25.65 -2.08 -2.09
C PRO A 46 24.94 -3.13 -2.95
N ALA A 47 25.69 -4.03 -3.60
CA ALA A 47 25.11 -5.11 -4.40
C ALA A 47 24.42 -6.17 -3.54
N LEU A 48 25.00 -6.53 -2.38
CA LEU A 48 24.37 -7.44 -1.43
C LEU A 48 23.09 -6.85 -0.84
N TRP A 49 23.10 -5.55 -0.51
CA TRP A 49 21.89 -4.84 -0.11
C TRP A 49 20.82 -4.94 -1.19
N GLN A 50 21.15 -4.60 -2.44
CA GLN A 50 20.19 -4.62 -3.54
C GLN A 50 19.61 -6.03 -3.75
N ALA A 51 20.45 -7.07 -3.77
CA ALA A 51 19.99 -8.46 -3.91
C ALA A 51 19.08 -8.89 -2.75
N SER A 52 19.39 -8.46 -1.52
CA SER A 52 18.56 -8.74 -0.34
C SER A 52 17.22 -8.00 -0.41
N PHE A 53 17.25 -6.74 -0.83
CA PHE A 53 16.06 -5.93 -1.03
C PHE A 53 15.18 -6.51 -2.14
N ASP A 54 15.74 -6.94 -3.27
CA ASP A 54 14.99 -7.53 -4.38
C ASP A 54 14.27 -8.82 -3.96
N ALA A 55 14.94 -9.68 -3.20
CA ALA A 55 14.34 -10.91 -2.65
C ALA A 55 13.20 -10.58 -1.67
N PHE A 56 13.44 -9.65 -0.74
CA PHE A 56 12.42 -9.16 0.19
C PHE A 56 11.22 -8.54 -0.54
N PHE A 57 11.48 -7.68 -1.51
CA PHE A 57 10.47 -6.96 -2.26
C PHE A 57 9.63 -7.90 -3.14
N GLY A 58 10.27 -8.93 -3.72
CA GLY A 58 9.58 -10.04 -4.38
C GLY A 58 8.60 -10.76 -3.45
N LEU A 59 9.02 -11.05 -2.21
CA LEU A 59 8.14 -11.66 -1.20
C LEU A 59 7.01 -10.72 -0.77
N LEU A 60 7.31 -9.45 -0.53
CA LEU A 60 6.34 -8.43 -0.13
C LEU A 60 5.25 -8.27 -1.18
N THR A 61 5.64 -8.12 -2.45
CA THR A 61 4.70 -7.98 -3.57
C THR A 61 3.89 -9.25 -3.80
N LYS A 62 4.49 -10.44 -3.65
CA LYS A 62 3.76 -11.71 -3.71
C LYS A 62 2.70 -11.81 -2.59
N TYR A 63 3.06 -11.44 -1.36
CA TYR A 63 2.12 -11.39 -0.23
C TYR A 63 0.95 -10.44 -0.54
N CYS A 64 1.26 -9.24 -1.05
CA CYS A 64 0.28 -8.24 -1.43
C CYS A 64 -0.74 -8.77 -2.45
N VAL A 65 -0.28 -9.43 -3.51
CA VAL A 65 -1.15 -10.01 -4.55
C VAL A 65 -2.03 -11.12 -3.97
N ILE A 66 -1.43 -12.09 -3.25
CA ILE A 66 -2.17 -13.21 -2.65
C ILE A 66 -3.23 -12.70 -1.67
N LYS A 67 -2.89 -11.68 -0.87
CA LYS A 67 -3.81 -11.11 0.11
C LYS A 67 -4.98 -10.37 -0.56
N TYR A 68 -4.70 -9.60 -1.60
CA TYR A 68 -5.74 -8.94 -2.40
C TYR A 68 -6.70 -9.97 -3.02
N ASP A 69 -6.17 -10.98 -3.70
CA ASP A 69 -6.97 -12.02 -4.35
C ASP A 69 -7.84 -12.76 -3.31
N SER A 70 -7.27 -13.07 -2.13
CA SER A 70 -8.02 -13.69 -1.03
C SER A 70 -9.17 -12.82 -0.51
N ILE A 71 -8.98 -11.49 -0.39
CA ILE A 71 -10.04 -10.55 0.03
C ILE A 71 -11.16 -10.52 -1.01
N VAL A 72 -10.80 -10.38 -2.29
CA VAL A 72 -11.79 -10.33 -3.38
C VAL A 72 -12.59 -11.63 -3.46
N GLN A 73 -11.93 -12.79 -3.38
CA GLN A 73 -12.61 -14.09 -3.39
C GLN A 73 -13.55 -14.27 -2.19
N SER A 74 -13.14 -13.81 -1.00
CA SER A 74 -14.00 -13.85 0.19
C SER A 74 -15.26 -13.01 0.01
N LEU A 75 -15.16 -11.83 -0.60
CA LEU A 75 -16.30 -10.94 -0.83
C LEU A 75 -17.26 -11.46 -1.90
N ILE A 76 -16.73 -12.09 -2.96
CA ILE A 76 -17.54 -12.77 -3.98
C ILE A 76 -18.31 -13.94 -3.33
N THR A 77 -17.65 -14.75 -2.50
CA THR A 77 -18.26 -15.89 -1.81
C THR A 77 -19.35 -15.46 -0.82
N GLN A 78 -19.20 -14.28 -0.21
CA GLN A 78 -20.22 -13.69 0.69
C GLN A 78 -21.46 -13.15 -0.04
N ASN A 79 -21.57 -13.33 -1.36
CA ASN A 79 -22.77 -13.05 -2.15
C ASN A 79 -23.28 -11.60 -2.02
N LEU A 80 -22.34 -10.64 -1.92
CA LEU A 80 -22.66 -9.22 -2.04
C LEU A 80 -23.08 -8.96 -3.50
N GLN A 81 -24.38 -9.03 -3.76
CA GLN A 81 -24.99 -8.86 -5.10
C GLN A 81 -24.73 -7.45 -5.69
N ASN A 82 -24.34 -6.49 -4.85
CA ASN A 82 -24.06 -5.12 -5.26
C ASN A 82 -22.56 -4.91 -5.51
N LYS A 83 -22.17 -4.84 -6.79
CA LYS A 83 -20.79 -4.61 -7.26
C LYS A 83 -20.12 -3.37 -6.65
N GLU A 84 -20.90 -2.32 -6.40
CA GLU A 84 -20.41 -1.08 -5.79
C GLU A 84 -20.06 -1.28 -4.31
N ILE A 85 -20.91 -2.00 -3.56
CA ILE A 85 -20.66 -2.35 -2.16
C ILE A 85 -19.45 -3.29 -2.06
N VAL A 86 -19.32 -4.26 -2.97
CA VAL A 86 -18.14 -5.13 -3.07
C VAL A 86 -16.86 -4.32 -3.26
N SER A 87 -16.86 -3.34 -4.17
CA SER A 87 -15.66 -2.52 -4.41
C SER A 87 -15.28 -1.65 -3.21
N SER A 88 -16.27 -1.10 -2.49
CA SER A 88 -16.05 -0.26 -1.32
C SER A 88 -15.53 -1.10 -0.15
N GLU A 89 -16.13 -2.26 0.09
CA GLU A 89 -15.72 -3.16 1.17
C GLU A 89 -14.37 -3.84 0.87
N ALA A 90 -14.11 -4.17 -0.39
CA ALA A 90 -12.80 -4.62 -0.85
C ALA A 90 -11.74 -3.55 -0.59
N ALA A 91 -11.98 -2.29 -0.94
CA ALA A 91 -11.04 -1.21 -0.71
C ALA A 91 -10.73 -1.01 0.78
N LYS A 92 -11.75 -1.09 1.66
CA LYS A 92 -11.56 -1.02 3.12
C LYS A 92 -10.76 -2.20 3.66
N ALA A 93 -11.11 -3.41 3.26
CA ALA A 93 -10.41 -4.63 3.67
C ALA A 93 -8.95 -4.62 3.18
N VAL A 94 -8.71 -4.25 1.93
CA VAL A 94 -7.38 -4.08 1.35
C VAL A 94 -6.60 -3.04 2.16
N LYS A 95 -7.15 -1.85 2.42
CA LYS A 95 -6.48 -0.82 3.21
C LYS A 95 -6.11 -1.30 4.64
N ARG A 96 -6.91 -2.17 5.23
CA ARG A 96 -6.66 -2.72 6.58
C ARG A 96 -5.60 -3.82 6.60
N GLU A 97 -5.57 -4.65 5.56
CA GLU A 97 -4.79 -5.89 5.52
C GLU A 97 -3.46 -5.75 4.78
N MET A 98 -3.34 -4.73 3.93
CA MET A 98 -2.15 -4.43 3.16
C MET A 98 -1.07 -3.76 4.01
N PRO A 99 0.22 -4.11 3.84
CA PRO A 99 1.32 -3.54 4.61
C PRO A 99 1.74 -2.19 4.00
N VAL A 100 0.83 -1.21 3.99
CA VAL A 100 0.98 0.08 3.29
C VAL A 100 2.21 0.85 3.76
N GLU A 101 2.48 0.88 5.06
CA GLU A 101 3.64 1.59 5.61
C GLU A 101 4.97 0.94 5.17
N LEU A 102 5.00 -0.39 5.09
CA LEU A 102 6.17 -1.14 4.63
C LEU A 102 6.38 -0.98 3.12
N LEU A 103 5.30 -0.98 2.33
CA LEU A 103 5.33 -0.66 0.91
C LEU A 103 5.87 0.75 0.66
N ARG A 104 5.39 1.74 1.43
CA ARG A 104 5.87 3.13 1.32
C ARG A 104 7.36 3.24 1.67
N ALA A 105 7.79 2.60 2.75
CA ALA A 105 9.21 2.57 3.13
C ALA A 105 10.11 1.85 2.12
N SER A 106 9.54 0.96 1.29
CA SER A 106 10.27 0.27 0.23
C SER A 106 10.55 1.17 -0.98
N VAL A 107 9.70 2.17 -1.26
CA VAL A 107 9.78 3.02 -2.48
C VAL A 107 11.17 3.60 -2.75
N PRO A 108 11.89 4.19 -1.80
CA PRO A 108 13.21 4.77 -2.06
C PRO A 108 14.28 3.75 -2.46
N ASN A 109 14.04 2.47 -2.14
CA ASN A 109 14.96 1.37 -2.42
C ASN A 109 14.61 0.61 -3.71
N THR A 110 13.52 1.00 -4.40
CA THR A 110 13.06 0.33 -5.63
C THR A 110 13.72 0.87 -6.89
N ASP A 111 14.03 -0.05 -7.81
CA ASP A 111 14.39 0.30 -9.20
C ASP A 111 13.15 0.67 -10.05
N GLU A 112 13.37 1.11 -11.28
CA GLU A 112 12.27 1.49 -12.19
C GLU A 112 11.31 0.34 -12.53
N SER A 113 11.82 -0.89 -12.63
CA SER A 113 10.99 -2.07 -12.89
C SER A 113 10.07 -2.38 -11.71
N GLN A 114 10.58 -2.22 -10.48
CA GLN A 114 9.87 -2.43 -9.23
C GLN A 114 8.85 -1.32 -8.96
N LYS A 115 9.20 -0.05 -9.24
CA LYS A 115 8.24 1.07 -9.21
C LYS A 115 7.06 0.84 -10.14
N LYS A 116 7.30 0.33 -11.36
CA LYS A 116 6.23 -0.04 -12.29
C LYS A 116 5.33 -1.11 -11.71
N LYS A 117 5.86 -2.12 -11.01
CA LYS A 117 5.04 -3.16 -10.32
C LYS A 117 4.17 -2.55 -9.22
N LEU A 118 4.71 -1.63 -8.41
CA LEU A 118 3.93 -0.91 -7.39
C LEU A 118 2.81 -0.09 -8.00
N LEU A 119 3.06 0.61 -9.11
CA LEU A 119 2.04 1.40 -9.79
C LEU A 119 0.91 0.51 -10.31
N ASN A 120 1.23 -0.60 -10.99
CA ASN A 120 0.24 -1.56 -11.48
C ASN A 120 -0.57 -2.16 -10.32
N PHE A 121 0.08 -2.47 -9.21
CA PHE A 121 -0.60 -2.97 -8.02
C PHE A 121 -1.54 -1.92 -7.43
N ALA A 122 -1.07 -0.68 -7.24
CA ALA A 122 -1.87 0.42 -6.73
C ALA A 122 -3.13 0.64 -7.58
N GLN A 123 -2.99 0.66 -8.91
CA GLN A 123 -4.09 0.79 -9.85
C GLN A 123 -5.12 -0.34 -9.73
N ARG A 124 -4.69 -1.60 -9.55
CA ARG A 124 -5.60 -2.74 -9.34
C ARG A 124 -6.30 -2.70 -7.98
N SER A 125 -5.64 -2.14 -6.98
CA SER A 125 -6.13 -2.08 -5.59
C SER A 125 -7.05 -0.89 -5.30
N MET A 126 -7.05 0.14 -6.17
CA MET A 126 -7.98 1.26 -6.04
C MET A 126 -9.40 0.80 -6.41
N PRO A 127 -10.43 1.17 -5.63
CA PRO A 127 -11.80 1.00 -6.08
C PRO A 127 -11.94 1.78 -7.38
N VAL A 128 -12.59 1.18 -8.39
CA VAL A 128 -13.03 1.90 -9.59
C VAL A 128 -14.09 2.89 -9.13
N THR A 129 -13.66 4.04 -8.63
CA THR A 129 -14.54 5.20 -8.54
C THR A 129 -14.92 5.51 -9.97
N GLY A 130 -16.20 5.33 -10.31
CA GLY A 130 -16.74 5.91 -11.53
C GLY A 130 -16.46 7.40 -11.47
N PHE A 131 -15.45 7.87 -12.20
CA PHE A 131 -15.26 9.28 -12.47
C PHE A 131 -16.43 9.71 -13.36
N ASN A 132 -17.60 9.96 -12.76
CA ASN A 132 -18.54 10.89 -13.36
C ASN A 132 -17.92 12.27 -13.20
N ASN A 133 -17.21 12.71 -14.25
CA ASN A 133 -17.05 14.12 -14.55
C ASN A 133 -18.46 14.72 -14.71
N HIS A 134 -19.09 15.14 -13.61
CA HIS A 134 -20.11 16.18 -13.70
C HIS A 134 -19.35 17.50 -13.81
N GLY A 135 -19.01 17.83 -15.06
CA GLY A 135 -18.67 19.19 -15.45
C GLY A 135 -19.78 20.13 -14.99
N GLY A 136 -19.37 21.28 -14.48
CA GLY A 136 -20.22 22.21 -13.76
C GLY A 136 -21.50 22.57 -14.49
N ASN A 137 -22.57 22.68 -13.71
CA ASN A 137 -23.64 23.60 -14.04
C ASN A 137 -23.90 24.49 -12.83
N SER A 138 -23.85 25.78 -13.14
CA SER A 138 -24.01 26.94 -12.28
C SER A 138 -25.26 26.92 -11.42
N GLY A 139 -25.16 27.62 -10.29
CA GLY A 139 -26.20 27.72 -9.27
C GLY A 139 -27.57 28.11 -9.81
N GLN A 140 -28.58 27.44 -9.28
CA GLN A 140 -29.96 27.86 -9.37
C GLN A 140 -30.50 27.91 -7.94
N ILE A 141 -30.31 29.06 -7.30
CA ILE A 141 -30.99 29.46 -6.09
C ILE A 141 -32.46 29.72 -6.43
N ASN A 142 -33.37 28.95 -5.84
CA ASN A 142 -34.82 29.23 -5.88
C ASN A 142 -35.12 30.42 -4.95
N PRO A 143 -35.80 31.49 -5.42
CA PRO A 143 -36.51 32.39 -4.52
C PRO A 143 -37.95 31.89 -4.34
N GLU A 144 -38.33 31.60 -3.10
CA GLU A 144 -39.72 31.37 -2.73
C GLU A 144 -40.55 32.65 -2.95
N PHE A 145 -41.65 32.52 -3.69
CA PHE A 145 -42.71 33.52 -3.77
C PHE A 145 -43.83 33.07 -2.83
N VAL A 146 -43.99 33.75 -1.69
CA VAL A 146 -45.18 33.59 -0.84
C VAL A 146 -46.09 34.79 -1.06
N ARG A 147 -47.31 34.51 -1.52
CA ARG A 147 -48.40 35.47 -1.70
C ARG A 147 -49.33 35.34 -0.49
N GLY A 148 -49.55 36.44 0.21
CA GLY A 148 -50.49 36.59 1.32
C GLY A 148 -50.68 38.06 1.63
#